data_AF-A0A968LJH8-F1
#
_entry.id   AF-A0A968LJH8-F1
#
_cell.length_a   1.000
_cell.length_b   1.000
_cell.length_c   1.000
_cell.angle_alpha   90.00
_cell.angle_beta   90.00
_cell.angle_gamma   90.00
#
_symmetry.space_group_name_H-M   'P 1'
#
loop_
_entity.id
_entity.type
_entity.pdbx_description
1 polymer ?
#
loop_
_entity_poly.entity_id
_entity_poly.type
_entity_poly.pdbx_seq_one_letter_code
_entity_poly.pdbx_strand_id
1 'polypeptide(L)'
;MASATQVKEYLCQWLQLGHHLCFDATNSADLQCLSCRHVVHGERYSQEFESLWQRILAAPQRAHLQGGAETFADLLRPEVELSLCPRCDLLTPCQSLGVRHATACPCEEHHLPFDPNGVMPRSPIQTRTYLSRICDQLASAQIQP
;
A
#
# COMPACT_ATOMS: atom_id res chain seq x y z
N MET A 1 6.79 -10.66 9.35
CA MET A 1 5.79 -9.73 9.94
C MET A 1 5.70 -8.48 9.07
N ALA A 2 4.51 -8.11 8.61
CA ALA A 2 4.27 -6.84 7.94
C ALA A 2 4.39 -5.68 8.94
N SER A 3 5.24 -4.70 8.63
CA SER A 3 5.32 -3.45 9.40
C SER A 3 4.15 -2.52 9.05
N ALA A 4 3.76 -1.65 9.98
CA ALA A 4 2.74 -0.63 9.73
C ALA A 4 3.09 0.26 8.50
N THR A 5 4.39 0.48 8.25
CA THR A 5 4.87 1.19 7.07
C THR A 5 4.56 0.44 5.77
N GLN A 6 4.80 -0.88 5.73
CA GLN A 6 4.48 -1.70 4.57
C GLN A 6 2.97 -1.78 4.34
N VAL A 7 2.15 -1.88 5.39
CA VAL A 7 0.68 -1.84 5.26
C VAL A 7 0.22 -0.50 4.72
N LYS A 8 0.85 0.60 5.15
CA LYS A 8 0.60 1.95 4.61
C LYS A 8 1.01 2.07 3.14
N GLU A 9 2.14 1.50 2.73
CA GLU A 9 2.56 1.46 1.33
C GLU A 9 1.60 0.64 0.48
N TYR A 10 1.20 -0.54 0.97
CA TYR A 10 0.19 -1.37 0.32
C TYR A 10 -1.14 -0.61 0.14
N LEU A 11 -1.58 0.12 1.17
CA LEU A 11 -2.77 0.97 1.09
C LEU A 11 -2.63 2.07 0.04
N CYS A 12 -1.46 2.69 -0.03
CA CYS A 12 -1.15 3.70 -1.04
C CYS A 12 -1.30 3.10 -2.44
N GLN A 13 -0.74 1.91 -2.67
CA GLN A 13 -0.84 1.23 -3.96
C GLN A 13 -2.29 0.87 -4.30
N TRP A 14 -3.05 0.36 -3.32
CA TRP A 14 -4.46 0.00 -3.48
C TRP A 14 -5.32 1.19 -3.92
N LEU A 15 -5.18 2.34 -3.26
CA LEU A 15 -5.91 3.56 -3.60
C LEU A 15 -5.46 4.16 -4.94
N GLN A 16 -4.18 4.05 -5.30
CA GLN A 16 -3.66 4.54 -6.59
C GLN A 16 -4.15 3.71 -7.78
N LEU A 17 -4.45 2.43 -7.58
CA LEU A 17 -5.11 1.58 -8.56
C LEU A 17 -6.60 1.91 -8.74
N GLY A 18 -7.13 2.83 -7.93
CA GLY A 18 -8.53 3.27 -7.99
C GLY A 18 -9.50 2.44 -7.16
N HIS A 19 -8.99 1.52 -6.33
CA HIS A 19 -9.85 0.77 -5.41
C HIS A 19 -10.31 1.62 -4.24
N HIS A 20 -11.44 1.23 -3.63
CA HIS A 20 -12.00 1.94 -2.48
C HIS A 20 -11.72 1.20 -1.17
N LEU A 21 -11.85 1.94 -0.07
CA LEU A 21 -11.78 1.44 1.30
C LEU A 21 -13.12 1.59 1.96
N CYS A 22 -13.67 0.53 2.50
CA CYS A 22 -14.99 0.57 3.11
C CYS A 22 -14.86 0.52 4.63
N PHE A 23 -15.66 1.36 5.30
CA PHE A 23 -15.74 1.44 6.74
C PHE A 23 -17.10 0.96 7.22
N ASP A 24 -17.11 -0.01 8.12
CA ASP A 24 -18.33 -0.47 8.78
C ASP A 24 -18.78 0.57 9.80
N ALA A 25 -19.95 1.17 9.63
CA ALA A 25 -20.52 2.12 10.58
C ALA A 25 -21.13 1.38 11.80
N THR A 26 -20.85 1.85 13.02
CA THR A 26 -21.35 1.20 14.27
C THR A 26 -22.87 1.32 14.45
N ASN A 27 -23.55 2.15 13.66
CA ASN A 27 -24.94 2.56 13.97
C ASN A 27 -25.82 2.83 12.75
N SER A 28 -25.38 2.43 11.56
CA SER A 28 -26.16 2.59 10.32
C SER A 28 -25.72 1.49 9.35
N ALA A 29 -26.67 0.88 8.64
CA ALA A 29 -26.41 -0.14 7.63
C ALA A 29 -25.65 0.39 6.38
N ASP A 30 -25.20 1.65 6.42
CA ASP A 30 -24.47 2.32 5.36
C ASP A 30 -22.97 2.07 5.50
N LEU A 31 -22.43 1.31 4.55
CA LEU A 31 -21.00 1.16 4.30
C LEU A 31 -20.45 2.46 3.70
N GLN A 32 -19.54 3.13 4.40
CA GLN A 32 -18.87 4.31 3.85
C GLN A 32 -17.62 3.88 3.08
N CYS A 33 -17.72 3.81 1.76
CA CYS A 33 -16.56 3.55 0.90
C CYS A 33 -15.88 4.87 0.49
N LEU A 34 -14.61 4.99 0.83
CA LEU A 34 -13.75 6.16 0.58
C LEU A 34 -12.70 5.82 -0.48
N SER A 35 -12.58 6.68 -1.48
CA SER A 35 -11.42 6.72 -2.39
C SER A 35 -10.66 8.01 -2.17
N CYS A 36 -9.32 7.95 -2.17
CA CYS A 36 -8.49 9.14 -2.18
C CYS A 36 -7.98 9.36 -3.61
N ARG A 37 -8.37 10.48 -4.24
CA ARG A 37 -7.91 10.80 -5.61
C ARG A 37 -6.44 11.21 -5.66
N HIS A 38 -5.93 11.77 -4.57
CA HIS A 38 -4.55 12.25 -4.48
C HIS A 38 -3.87 11.58 -3.31
N VAL A 39 -3.32 10.39 -3.52
CA VAL A 39 -2.65 9.62 -2.46
C VAL A 39 -1.26 10.19 -2.13
N VAL A 40 -0.55 10.67 -3.14
CA VAL A 40 0.83 11.20 -3.04
C VAL A 40 0.89 12.63 -3.54
N HIS A 41 1.48 13.52 -2.74
CA HIS A 41 1.72 14.91 -3.07
C HIS A 41 3.23 15.21 -3.04
N GLY A 42 3.87 15.10 -4.21
CA GLY A 42 5.31 15.27 -4.36
C GLY A 42 6.08 14.17 -3.61
N GLU A 43 6.82 14.56 -2.57
CA GLU A 43 7.68 13.67 -1.77
C GLU A 43 7.01 13.10 -0.53
N ARG A 44 5.71 13.36 -0.33
CA ARG A 44 4.97 12.96 0.87
C ARG A 44 3.60 12.41 0.50
N TYR A 45 3.01 11.64 1.41
CA TYR A 45 1.60 11.33 1.33
C TYR A 45 0.76 12.61 1.44
N SER A 46 -0.40 12.63 0.79
CA SER A 46 -1.32 13.75 0.94
C SER A 46 -1.91 13.78 2.35
N GLN A 47 -2.35 14.96 2.78
CA GLN A 47 -3.04 15.10 4.06
C GLN A 47 -4.35 14.30 4.12
N GLU A 48 -5.02 14.15 2.98
CA GLU A 48 -6.22 13.30 2.86
C GLU A 48 -5.87 11.83 3.16
N PHE A 49 -4.81 11.31 2.55
CA PHE A 49 -4.35 9.94 2.80
C PHE A 49 -3.88 9.75 4.25
N GLU A 50 -3.10 10.68 4.81
CA GLU A 50 -2.66 10.59 6.21
C GLU A 50 -3.85 10.59 7.17
N SER A 51 -4.86 11.44 6.92
CA SER A 51 -6.07 11.48 7.74
C SER A 51 -6.85 10.15 7.66
N LEU A 52 -6.92 9.56 6.46
CA LEU A 52 -7.52 8.25 6.24
C LEU A 52 -6.74 7.16 7.00
N TRP A 53 -5.41 7.17 6.89
CA TRP A 53 -4.54 6.24 7.59
C TRP A 53 -4.70 6.31 9.12
N GLN A 54 -4.77 7.52 9.69
CA GLN A 54 -5.04 7.70 11.12
C GLN A 54 -6.42 7.17 11.53
N ARG A 55 -7.45 7.34 10.68
CA ARG A 55 -8.78 6.76 10.92
C ARG A 55 -8.75 5.23 10.91
N ILE A 56 -7.98 4.62 10.01
CA ILE A 56 -7.79 3.16 9.99
C ILE A 56 -7.11 2.71 11.27
N LEU A 57 -6.04 3.37 11.70
CA LEU A 57 -5.33 3.00 12.93
C LEU A 57 -6.20 3.16 14.19
N ALA A 58 -7.12 4.13 14.20
CA ALA A 58 -8.07 4.31 15.29
C ALA A 58 -9.11 3.18 15.39
N ALA A 59 -9.47 2.55 14.27
CA ALA A 59 -10.47 1.49 14.23
C ALA A 59 -10.18 0.44 13.12
N PRO A 60 -9.09 -0.33 13.22
CA PRO A 60 -8.62 -1.19 12.14
C PRO A 60 -9.57 -2.36 11.86
N GLN A 61 -10.34 -2.78 12.87
CA GLN A 61 -11.36 -3.84 12.80
C GLN A 61 -12.55 -3.47 11.90
N ARG A 62 -12.75 -2.17 11.67
CA ARG A 62 -13.91 -1.62 10.94
C ARG A 62 -13.54 -1.16 9.55
N ALA A 63 -12.26 -1.18 9.20
CA ALA A 63 -11.78 -0.83 7.88
C ALA A 63 -11.48 -2.13 7.13
N HIS A 64 -12.01 -2.25 5.92
CA HIS A 64 -11.73 -3.36 5.03
C HIS A 64 -11.52 -2.85 3.59
N LEU A 65 -10.77 -3.62 2.81
CA LEU A 65 -10.56 -3.34 1.39
C LEU A 65 -11.85 -3.66 0.64
N GLN A 66 -12.24 -2.83 -0.33
CA GLN A 66 -13.38 -3.15 -1.18
C GLN A 66 -13.13 -4.48 -1.93
N GLY A 67 -14.06 -5.43 -1.81
CA GLY A 67 -13.95 -6.75 -2.42
C GLY A 67 -13.14 -7.77 -1.59
N GLY A 68 -12.49 -7.34 -0.51
CA GLY A 68 -11.78 -8.20 0.42
C GLY A 68 -12.59 -8.50 1.68
N ALA A 69 -12.53 -9.75 2.15
CA ALA A 69 -13.06 -10.13 3.46
C ALA A 69 -12.08 -9.81 4.61
N GLU A 70 -10.85 -9.44 4.29
CA GLU A 70 -9.79 -9.17 5.26
C GLU A 70 -9.87 -7.71 5.75
N THR A 71 -9.86 -7.53 7.08
CA THR A 71 -9.84 -6.19 7.69
C THR A 71 -8.41 -5.68 7.84
N PHE A 72 -8.23 -4.37 8.04
CA PHE A 72 -6.90 -3.85 8.39
C PHE A 72 -6.39 -4.38 9.73
N ALA A 73 -7.29 -4.78 10.64
CA ALA A 73 -6.88 -5.46 11.86
C ALA A 73 -6.21 -6.80 11.57
N ASP A 74 -6.66 -7.51 10.53
CA ASP A 74 -6.05 -8.76 10.09
C ASP A 74 -4.72 -8.51 9.36
N LEU A 75 -4.66 -7.48 8.50
CA LEU A 75 -3.43 -7.11 7.78
C LEU A 75 -2.30 -6.61 8.70
N LEU A 76 -2.66 -6.00 9.84
CA LEU A 76 -1.71 -5.53 10.85
C LEU A 76 -1.29 -6.64 11.83
N ARG A 77 -1.79 -7.88 11.67
CA ARG A 77 -1.40 -8.98 12.53
C ARG A 77 0.04 -9.44 12.28
N PRO A 78 0.74 -9.93 13.31
CA PRO A 78 2.09 -10.50 13.16
C PRO A 78 2.19 -11.58 12.10
N GLU A 79 1.11 -12.35 11.93
CA GLU A 79 1.07 -13.51 11.06
C GLU A 79 0.93 -13.15 9.57
N VAL A 80 0.67 -11.89 9.22
CA VAL A 80 0.62 -11.43 7.83
C VAL A 80 1.98 -10.89 7.40
N GLU A 81 2.43 -11.30 6.21
CA GLU A 81 3.61 -10.79 5.54
C GLU A 81 3.23 -10.18 4.20
N LEU A 82 3.71 -8.98 3.92
CA LEU A 82 3.51 -8.34 2.63
C LEU A 82 4.68 -8.72 1.71
N SER A 83 4.37 -9.45 0.65
CA SER A 83 5.33 -9.87 -0.38
C SER A 83 5.05 -9.18 -1.70
N LEU A 84 6.08 -8.93 -2.50
CA LEU A 84 5.93 -8.38 -3.85
C LEU A 84 5.34 -9.45 -4.78
N CYS A 85 4.36 -9.06 -5.58
CA CYS A 85 3.79 -9.91 -6.61
C CYS A 85 4.82 -10.10 -7.74
N PRO A 86 5.13 -11.35 -8.15
CA PRO A 86 6.14 -11.62 -9.18
C PRO A 86 5.77 -11.12 -10.58
N ARG A 87 4.52 -10.66 -10.80
CA ARG A 87 4.04 -10.15 -12.09
C ARG A 87 4.11 -8.63 -12.21
N CYS A 88 3.90 -7.90 -11.12
CA CYS A 88 3.69 -6.45 -11.15
C CYS A 88 4.41 -5.70 -10.02
N ASP A 89 5.19 -6.39 -9.20
CA ASP A 89 5.91 -5.83 -8.04
C ASP A 89 5.03 -5.08 -7.03
N LEU A 90 3.70 -5.32 -7.04
CA LEU A 90 2.79 -4.77 -6.03
C LEU A 90 2.86 -5.56 -4.74
N LEU A 91 2.74 -4.86 -3.61
CA LEU A 91 2.64 -5.51 -2.30
C LEU A 91 1.34 -6.32 -2.24
N THR A 92 1.43 -7.56 -1.78
CA THR A 92 0.28 -8.46 -1.62
C THR A 92 0.39 -9.13 -0.25
N PRO A 93 -0.70 -9.16 0.55
CA PRO A 93 -0.68 -9.84 1.84
C PRO A 93 -0.62 -11.36 1.64
N CYS A 94 0.25 -11.99 2.43
CA CYS A 94 0.45 -13.44 2.46
C CYS A 94 0.46 -13.88 3.93
N GLN A 95 -0.36 -14.88 4.25
CA GLN A 95 -0.38 -15.45 5.60
C GLN A 95 0.88 -16.32 5.81
N SER A 96 1.64 -16.04 6.86
CA SER A 96 2.87 -16.76 7.20
C SER A 96 2.63 -18.16 7.78
N LEU A 97 1.43 -18.41 8.33
CA LEU A 97 1.06 -19.65 9.01
C LEU A 97 -0.31 -20.15 8.54
N GLY A 98 -0.41 -21.42 8.16
CA GLY A 98 -1.67 -22.08 7.76
C GLY A 98 -1.81 -22.34 6.26
N VAL A 99 -3.03 -22.65 5.81
CA VAL A 99 -3.35 -22.79 4.38
C VAL A 99 -3.16 -21.43 3.72
N ARG A 100 -2.21 -21.34 2.79
CA ARG A 100 -1.93 -20.12 2.02
C ARG A 100 -3.11 -19.79 1.12
N HIS A 101 -4.11 -19.12 1.66
CA HIS A 101 -5.02 -18.35 0.81
C HIS A 101 -4.20 -17.14 0.36
N ALA A 102 -3.66 -17.23 -0.86
CA ALA A 102 -3.06 -16.09 -1.50
C ALA A 102 -4.18 -15.08 -1.71
N THR A 103 -4.15 -13.96 -0.99
CA THR A 103 -5.01 -12.83 -1.32
C THR A 103 -4.66 -12.46 -2.76
N ALA A 104 -5.63 -12.58 -3.66
CA ALA A 104 -5.39 -12.39 -5.09
C ALA A 104 -4.79 -11.00 -5.29
N CYS A 105 -3.66 -10.95 -5.99
CA CYS A 105 -3.08 -9.66 -6.38
C CYS A 105 -4.15 -8.92 -7.20
N PRO A 106 -4.34 -7.60 -7.00
CA PRO A 106 -5.29 -6.82 -7.82
C PRO A 106 -4.99 -6.90 -9.33
N CYS A 107 -3.77 -7.32 -9.70
CA CYS A 107 -3.35 -7.67 -11.05
C CYS A 107 -3.94 -8.96 -11.64
N GLU A 108 -4.55 -9.83 -10.84
CA GLU A 108 -5.28 -11.01 -11.34
C GLU A 108 -6.74 -10.68 -11.67
N GLU A 109 -7.35 -9.80 -10.89
CA GLU A 109 -8.76 -9.45 -11.01
C GLU A 109 -9.00 -8.45 -12.14
N HIS A 110 -8.13 -7.45 -12.24
CA HIS A 110 -8.02 -6.70 -13.47
C HIS A 110 -7.08 -7.46 -14.39
N HIS A 111 -7.59 -7.87 -15.55
CA HIS A 111 -6.78 -7.99 -16.77
C HIS A 111 -6.21 -6.61 -17.14
N LEU A 112 -5.53 -5.94 -16.20
CA LEU A 112 -4.71 -4.77 -16.44
C LEU A 112 -3.79 -5.25 -17.54
N PRO A 113 -3.93 -4.72 -18.77
CA PRO A 113 -2.90 -4.91 -19.76
C PRO A 113 -1.63 -4.51 -19.03
N PHE A 114 -0.62 -5.37 -19.05
CA PHE A 114 0.73 -4.94 -18.72
C PHE A 114 1.02 -3.81 -19.71
N ASP A 115 0.70 -2.58 -19.31
CA ASP A 115 1.00 -1.39 -20.07
C ASP A 115 2.38 -0.97 -19.58
N PRO A 116 3.45 -1.21 -20.36
CA PRO A 116 4.77 -0.74 -19.98
C PRO A 116 4.83 0.79 -19.81
N ASN A 117 3.82 1.53 -20.28
CA ASN A 117 3.68 2.98 -20.10
C ASN A 117 2.67 3.37 -18.99
N GLY A 118 2.00 2.39 -18.38
CA GLY A 118 1.09 2.62 -17.27
C GLY A 118 1.86 3.15 -16.07
N VAL A 119 1.39 4.24 -15.47
CA VAL A 119 2.04 4.80 -14.27
C VAL A 119 1.80 3.82 -13.12
N MET A 120 2.80 3.00 -12.82
CA MET A 120 2.72 2.10 -11.68
C MET A 120 2.49 2.86 -10.37
N PRO A 121 1.77 2.26 -9.42
CA PRO A 121 1.59 2.84 -8.11
C PRO A 121 2.94 3.15 -7.47
N ARG A 122 3.13 4.40 -7.08
CA ARG A 122 4.38 4.95 -6.57
C ARG A 122 4.20 5.38 -5.13
N SER A 123 5.06 4.87 -4.26
CA SER A 123 5.26 5.39 -2.91
C SER A 123 5.83 6.82 -3.01
N PRO A 124 5.59 7.69 -2.02
CA PRO A 124 6.24 9.00 -1.98
C PRO A 124 7.76 8.82 -1.94
N ILE A 125 8.44 9.36 -2.96
CA ILE A 125 9.90 9.31 -3.05
C ILE A 125 10.46 10.53 -2.33
N GLN A 126 11.27 10.32 -1.31
CA GLN A 126 12.07 11.39 -0.72
C GLN A 126 13.25 11.72 -1.64
N THR A 127 13.04 12.59 -2.63
CA THR A 127 14.06 12.93 -3.64
C THR A 127 15.36 13.43 -3.00
N ARG A 128 15.28 14.16 -1.89
CA ARG A 128 16.48 14.60 -1.14
C ARG A 128 17.32 13.45 -0.61
N THR A 129 16.69 12.44 -0.01
CA THR A 129 17.40 11.27 0.53
C THR A 129 18.02 10.45 -0.60
N TYR A 130 17.29 10.30 -1.72
CA TYR A 130 17.75 9.60 -2.91
C TYR A 130 18.93 10.32 -3.57
N LEU A 131 18.84 11.63 -3.77
CA LEU A 131 19.92 12.45 -4.32
C LEU A 131 21.14 12.47 -3.40
N SER A 132 20.96 12.57 -2.08
CA SER A 132 22.07 12.46 -1.13
C SER A 132 22.79 11.12 -1.29
N ARG A 133 22.05 10.01 -1.35
CA ARG A 133 22.64 8.68 -1.52
C ARG A 133 23.39 8.54 -2.86
N ILE A 134 22.88 9.12 -3.95
CA ILE A 134 23.60 9.16 -5.23
C ILE A 134 24.87 9.99 -5.11
N CYS A 135 24.81 11.18 -4.48
CA CYS A 135 25.99 12.00 -4.24
C CYS A 135 27.03 11.27 -3.40
N ASP A 136 26.62 10.56 -2.35
CA ASP A 136 27.51 9.77 -1.48
C ASP A 136 28.15 8.60 -2.24
N GLN A 137 27.39 7.94 -3.13
CA GLN A 137 27.91 6.88 -4.01
C GLN A 137 28.90 7.42 -5.05
N LEU A 138 28.62 8.57 -5.65
CA LEU A 138 29.54 9.22 -6.60
C LEU A 138 30.82 9.69 -5.90
N ALA A 139 30.70 10.29 -4.71
CA ALA A 139 31.85 10.74 -3.93
C ALA A 139 32.74 9.57 -3.50
N SER A 140 32.16 8.43 -3.11
CA SER A 140 32.92 7.22 -2.76
C SER A 140 33.51 6.50 -3.97
N ALA A 141 32.88 6.58 -5.15
CA ALA A 141 33.42 6.02 -6.40
C ALA A 141 34.57 6.84 -7.00
N GLN A 142 34.69 8.14 -6.67
CA GLN A 142 35.77 9.00 -7.14
C GLN A 142 37.05 8.90 -6.29
N ILE A 143 37.05 8.07 -5.23
CA ILE A 143 38.21 7.82 -4.36
C ILE A 143 38.74 6.40 -4.66
N GLN A 144 39.31 6.21 -5.85
CA GLN A 144 40.28 5.14 -6.09
C GLN A 144 41.49 5.74 -6.82
N PRO A 145 42.69 5.74 -6.21
CA PRO A 145 43.94 6.18 -6.85
C PRO A 145 44.42 5.18 -7.92
#